data_AF-A0A9E7THI4-F1
#
_entry.id   AF-A0A9E7THI4-F1
#
_cell.length_a   1.000
_cell.length_b   1.000
_cell.length_c   1.000
_cell.angle_alpha   90.00
_cell.angle_beta   90.00
_cell.angle_gamma   90.00
#
_symmetry.space_group_name_H-M   'P 1'
#
loop_
_entity.id
_entity.type
_entity.pdbx_description
1 polymer ?
#
loop_
_entity_poly.entity_id
_entity_poly.type
_entity_poly.pdbx_seq_one_letter_code
_entity_poly.pdbx_strand_id
1 'polypeptide(L)' 'MTTKAVNLSEEAYNRLNKLKLNEKESLSNVILRVTPRFKSSDEAIEAYEKKRKGDYISDEEAERILSLGKNE' A
#
# COMPACT_ATOMS: atom_id res chain seq x y z
N MET A 1 -13.91 -23.42 -3.84
CA MET A 1 -12.77 -22.47 -3.84
C MET A 1 -11.96 -22.73 -5.09
N THR A 2 -11.90 -21.77 -6.01
CA THR A 2 -11.04 -21.89 -7.20
C THR A 2 -9.61 -21.62 -6.78
N THR A 3 -8.74 -22.60 -6.92
CA THR A 3 -7.30 -22.43 -6.68
C THR A 3 -6.61 -22.11 -8.01
N LYS A 4 -5.63 -21.22 -7.98
CA LYS A 4 -4.75 -20.94 -9.12
C LYS A 4 -3.31 -21.08 -8.66
N ALA A 5 -2.54 -21.87 -9.38
CA ALA A 5 -1.09 -21.88 -9.23
C ALA A 5 -0.53 -20.64 -9.92
N VAL A 6 0.40 -19.95 -9.25
CA VAL A 6 1.11 -18.79 -9.79
C VAL A 6 2.60 -19.02 -9.67
N ASN A 7 3.34 -18.71 -10.73
CA ASN A 7 4.79 -18.75 -10.71
C ASN A 7 5.30 -17.36 -10.34
N LEU A 8 6.25 -17.29 -9.40
CA LEU A 8 6.87 -16.05 -8.96
C LEU A 8 8.35 -16.05 -9.37
N SER A 9 8.86 -14.88 -9.74
CA SER A 9 10.31 -14.68 -9.81
C SER A 9 10.93 -14.71 -8.41
N GLU A 10 12.24 -14.98 -8.33
CA GLU A 10 12.96 -14.96 -7.06
C GLU A 10 12.88 -13.60 -6.35
N GLU A 11 12.98 -12.50 -7.11
CA GLU A 11 12.84 -11.15 -6.57
C GLU A 11 11.45 -10.94 -5.95
N ALA A 12 10.38 -11.34 -6.65
CA ALA A 12 9.01 -11.22 -6.16
C ALA A 12 8.79 -12.06 -4.90
N TYR A 13 9.33 -13.29 -4.86
CA TYR A 13 9.30 -14.15 -3.69
C TYR A 13 9.99 -13.48 -2.49
N ASN A 14 11.20 -12.95 -2.68
CA ASN A 14 11.96 -12.28 -1.61
C ASN A 14 11.23 -11.04 -1.08
N ARG A 15 10.62 -10.24 -1.96
CA ARG A 15 9.80 -9.08 -1.56
C ARG A 15 8.58 -9.49 -0.74
N LEU A 16 7.88 -10.54 -1.16
CA LEU A 16 6.74 -11.09 -0.43
C LEU A 16 7.16 -11.62 0.95
N ASN A 17 8.30 -12.31 1.04
CA ASN A 17 8.79 -12.86 2.31
C ASN A 17 9.10 -11.75 3.34
N LYS A 18 9.62 -10.60 2.90
CA LYS A 18 9.86 -9.43 3.76
C LYS A 18 8.59 -8.80 4.33
N LEU A 19 7.44 -9.03 3.70
CA LEU A 19 6.14 -8.49 4.12
C LEU A 19 5.41 -9.41 5.10
N LYS A 20 5.98 -10.57 5.44
CA LYS A 20 5.43 -11.46 6.47
C LYS A 20 5.53 -10.81 7.85
N LEU A 21 4.48 -10.94 8.65
CA LEU A 21 4.49 -10.49 10.04
C LEU A 21 5.20 -11.49 10.96
N ASN A 22 5.27 -12.76 10.56
CA ASN A 22 5.99 -13.82 11.26
C ASN A 22 6.35 -14.96 10.30
N GLU A 23 7.27 -15.84 10.70
CA GLU A 23 7.78 -16.90 9.82
C GLU A 23 6.72 -17.95 9.45
N LYS A 24 5.68 -18.11 10.29
CA LYS A 24 4.59 -19.08 10.09
C LYS A 24 3.51 -18.56 9.13
N GLU A 25 3.55 -17.29 8.76
CA GLU A 25 2.55 -16.70 7.87
C GLU A 25 2.69 -17.26 6.45
N SER A 26 1.55 -17.66 5.86
CA SER A 26 1.50 -18.13 4.48
C SER A 26 1.58 -16.95 3.50
N LEU A 27 2.25 -17.16 2.36
CA LEU A 27 2.36 -16.14 1.32
C LEU A 27 0.99 -15.75 0.74
N SER A 28 0.06 -16.69 0.66
CA SER A 28 -1.32 -16.42 0.25
C SER A 28 -2.02 -15.42 1.17
N ASN A 29 -1.80 -15.51 2.49
CA ASN A 29 -2.35 -14.56 3.45
C ASN A 29 -1.71 -13.18 3.30
N VAL A 30 -0.40 -13.12 3.08
CA VAL A 30 0.30 -11.87 2.77
C VAL A 30 -0.32 -11.22 1.53
N ILE A 31 -0.46 -11.97 0.44
CA ILE A 31 -1.05 -11.48 -0.81
C ILE A 31 -2.46 -10.94 -0.55
N LEU A 32 -3.34 -11.71 0.09
CA LEU A 32 -4.72 -11.27 0.36
C LEU A 32 -4.81 -10.05 1.30
N ARG A 33 -3.80 -9.80 2.14
CA ARG A 33 -3.69 -8.60 2.99
C ARG A 33 -3.22 -7.40 2.19
N VAL A 34 -2.18 -7.55 1.39
CA VAL A 34 -1.53 -6.43 0.68
C VAL A 34 -2.24 -6.09 -0.62
N THR A 35 -2.93 -7.07 -1.24
CA THR A 35 -3.75 -6.84 -2.41
C THR A 35 -4.97 -6.05 -2.00
N PRO A 36 -5.12 -4.81 -2.50
CA PRO A 36 -6.28 -4.01 -2.16
C PRO A 36 -7.56 -4.69 -2.68
N ARG A 37 -8.58 -4.72 -1.83
CA ARG A 37 -9.89 -5.30 -2.14
C ARG A 37 -10.77 -4.26 -2.81
N PHE A 38 -10.56 -4.06 -4.10
CA PHE A 38 -11.45 -3.23 -4.91
C PHE A 38 -12.62 -4.07 -5.41
N LYS A 39 -13.85 -3.54 -5.34
CA LYS A 39 -15.03 -4.20 -5.87
C LYS A 39 -15.13 -4.04 -7.40
N SER A 40 -14.49 -3.00 -7.95
CA SER A 40 -14.43 -2.72 -9.39
C SER A 40 -13.07 -2.16 -9.81
N SER A 41 -12.78 -2.23 -11.11
CA SER A 41 -11.59 -1.61 -11.69
C SER A 41 -11.57 -0.08 -11.50
N ASP A 42 -12.73 0.58 -11.48
CA ASP A 42 -12.85 2.02 -11.26
C ASP A 42 -12.44 2.42 -9.83
N GLU A 43 -12.87 1.66 -8.81
CA GLU A 43 -12.43 1.87 -7.42
C GLU A 43 -10.91 1.69 -7.28
N ALA A 44 -10.33 0.75 -8.03
CA ALA A 44 -8.89 0.52 -8.01
C ALA A 44 -8.12 1.72 -8.57
N ILE A 45 -8.61 2.31 -9.65
CA ILE A 45 -8.04 3.50 -10.28
C ILE A 45 -8.18 4.69 -9.34
N GLU A 46 -9.36 4.93 -8.78
CA GLU A 46 -9.61 6.08 -7.88
C GLU A 46 -8.74 6.01 -6.62
N ALA A 47 -8.61 4.83 -6.00
CA ALA A 47 -7.78 4.65 -4.82
C ALA A 47 -6.28 4.79 -5.12
N TYR A 48 -5.84 4.33 -6.30
CA TYR A 48 -4.48 4.54 -6.76
C TYR A 48 -4.21 6.03 -7.01
N GLU A 49 -5.14 6.74 -7.65
CA GLU A 49 -5.02 8.18 -7.87
C GLU A 49 -4.99 8.97 -6.57
N LYS A 50 -5.84 8.65 -5.59
CA LYS A 50 -5.82 9.28 -4.26
C LYS A 50 -4.48 9.06 -3.55
N LYS A 51 -3.97 7.83 -3.55
CA LYS A 51 -2.64 7.54 -2.96
C LYS A 51 -1.49 8.20 -3.72
N ARG A 52 -1.56 8.28 -5.04
CA ARG A 52 -0.53 8.88 -5.89
C ARG A 52 -0.51 10.40 -5.78
N LYS A 53 -1.68 11.03 -5.67
CA LYS A 53 -1.80 12.47 -5.42
C LYS A 53 -1.30 12.84 -4.03
N GLY A 54 -1.27 11.89 -3.10
CA GLY A 54 -0.94 12.17 -1.71
C GLY A 54 -2.06 12.99 -1.08
N ASP A 55 -2.26 12.85 0.22
CA ASP A 55 -3.04 13.83 0.96
C ASP A 55 -2.29 15.17 0.82
N TYR A 56 -2.68 15.99 -0.15
CA TYR A 56 -2.27 17.38 -0.20
C TYR A 56 -2.86 18.02 1.06
N ILE A 57 -2.00 18.27 2.04
CA ILE A 57 -2.30 19.27 3.05
C ILE A 57 -2.59 20.58 2.29
N SER A 58 -3.66 21.27 2.65
CA SER A 58 -3.98 22.55 2.00
C SER A 58 -2.81 23.52 2.19
N ASP A 59 -2.68 24.52 1.31
CA ASP A 59 -1.64 25.54 1.42
C ASP A 59 -1.66 26.21 2.82
N GLU A 60 -2.86 26.40 3.39
CA GLU A 60 -3.06 26.91 4.75
C GLU A 60 -2.49 25.98 5.83
N GLU A 61 -2.65 24.67 5.67
CA GLU A 61 -2.13 23.66 6.60
C GLU A 61 -0.60 23.54 6.47
N ALA A 62 -0.07 23.68 5.25
CA ALA A 62 1.37 23.74 4.97
C ALA A 62 2.02 24.99 5.60
N GLU A 63 1.39 26.17 5.49
CA GLU A 63 1.86 27.40 6.15
C GLU A 63 1.84 27.28 7.68
N ARG A 64 0.83 26.62 8.25
CA ARG A 64 0.76 26.39 9.69
C ARG A 64 1.92 25.52 10.19
N ILE A 65 2.28 24.47 9.47
CA ILE A 65 3.42 23.61 9.82
C ILE A 65 4.75 24.37 9.69
N LEU A 66 4.91 25.18 8.64
CA LEU A 66 6.12 25.98 8.41
C LEU A 66 6.33 27.10 9.45
N SER A 67 5.25 27.65 9.99
CA SER A 67 5.30 28.71 11.02
C SER A 67 5.59 28.17 12.42
N LEU A 68 5.22 26.92 12.71
CA LEU A 68 5.54 26.26 13.99
C LEU A 68 7.03 25.92 14.13
N GLY A 69 7.74 25.64 13.03
CA GLY A 69 9.17 25.30 13.03
C GLY A 69 10.14 26.50 13.11
N LYS A 70 9.64 27.73 13.25
CA LYS A 70 10.46 28.96 13.32
C LYS A 70 10.65 29.52 14.74
N ASN A 71 10.12 28.84 15.77
CA ASN A 71 10.27 29.24 17.17
C ASN A 71 11.20 28.29 17.95
N GLU A 72 12.39 28.01 17.41
CA GLU A 72 13.52 27.43 18.14
C GLU A 72 14.79 28.26 17.88
#